data_AF-A0A8H7T1I4-F1
#
_entry.id   AF-A0A8H7T1I4-F1
#
_cell.length_a   1.000
_cell.length_b   1.000
_cell.length_c   1.000
_cell.angle_alpha   90.00
_cell.angle_beta   90.00
_cell.angle_gamma   90.00
#
_symmetry.space_group_name_H-M   'P 1'
#
loop_
_entity.id
_entity.type
_entity.pdbx_description
1 polymer ?
#
loop_
_entity_poly.entity_id
_entity_poly.type
_entity_poly.pdbx_seq_one_letter_code
_entity_poly.pdbx_strand_id
1 'polypeptide(L)'
;MLHLADDKTQDRIDCFLNPNFPEWEIARPERIAQGILYLKDLKGPRATCRVNAGKCVRLSCSYQSAIWLCSDTKQVIGPECKFIATYAQDMFQSCQVWERSSWWIGGQFFDSDGFHVIVRWDTHKC
;
A
#
# COMPACT_ATOMS: atom_id res chain seq x y z
N MET A 1 -10.17 6.74 25.99
CA MET A 1 -9.86 5.41 26.55
C MET A 1 -8.86 4.77 25.62
N LEU A 2 -7.71 4.38 26.17
CA LEU A 2 -6.47 4.07 25.46
C LEU A 2 -6.67 3.11 24.28
N HIS A 3 -6.01 3.37 23.15
CA HIS A 3 -5.29 2.30 22.48
C HIS A 3 -3.83 2.56 22.79
N LEU A 4 -3.36 1.80 23.77
CA LEU A 4 -1.97 1.70 24.14
C LEU A 4 -1.17 1.47 22.86
N ALA A 5 -0.08 2.21 22.72
CA ALA A 5 1.05 1.76 21.94
C ALA A 5 1.52 0.44 22.58
N ASP A 6 0.95 -0.68 22.14
CA ASP A 6 1.47 -2.02 22.40
C ASP A 6 2.56 -2.28 21.37
N ASP A 7 3.80 -2.03 21.78
CA ASP A 7 5.08 -2.61 21.34
C ASP A 7 5.14 -3.34 19.97
N LYS A 8 4.67 -2.69 18.88
CA LYS A 8 5.01 -3.00 17.49
C LYS A 8 6.09 -2.04 17.02
N THR A 9 7.32 -2.21 17.51
CA THR A 9 8.46 -1.31 17.27
C THR A 9 8.94 -1.19 15.82
N GLN A 10 8.14 -1.64 14.83
CA GLN A 10 8.52 -1.63 13.42
C GLN A 10 7.40 -1.31 12.42
N ASP A 11 6.15 -1.12 12.86
CA ASP A 11 5.09 -0.60 11.98
C ASP A 11 5.42 0.85 11.65
N ARG A 12 5.71 1.14 10.38
CA ARG A 12 6.12 2.48 9.96
C ARG A 12 5.70 2.81 8.54
N ILE A 13 5.50 4.10 8.30
CA ILE A 13 5.17 4.65 6.98
C ILE A 13 6.37 5.44 6.48
N ASP A 14 6.86 5.05 5.31
CA ASP A 14 7.87 5.78 4.56
C ASP A 14 7.22 6.36 3.30
N CYS A 15 7.05 7.68 3.25
CA CYS A 15 6.55 8.35 2.06
C CYS A 15 7.66 8.52 1.00
N PHE A 16 7.36 8.30 -0.29
CA PHE A 16 8.33 8.43 -1.39
C PHE A 16 8.66 9.89 -1.77
N LEU A 17 8.43 10.83 -0.85
CA LEU A 17 8.72 12.27 -1.01
C LEU A 17 10.22 12.60 -1.00
N ASN A 18 11.08 11.58 -1.12
CA ASN A 18 12.52 11.76 -1.12
C ASN A 18 12.97 12.22 -2.52
N PRO A 19 13.62 13.40 -2.63
CA PRO A 19 14.05 13.97 -3.92
C PRO A 19 15.08 13.12 -4.68
N ASN A 20 15.61 12.05 -4.08
CA ASN A 20 16.49 11.09 -4.74
C ASN A 20 15.74 9.92 -5.42
N PHE A 21 14.42 9.81 -5.23
CA PHE A 21 13.59 8.85 -5.94
C PHE A 21 12.88 9.58 -7.08
N PRO A 22 13.18 9.25 -8.34
CA PRO A 22 12.66 10.01 -9.47
C PRO A 22 11.13 9.93 -9.49
N GLU A 23 10.48 11.04 -9.85
CA GLU A 23 9.04 11.35 -9.83
C GLU A 23 8.12 10.34 -10.55
N TRP A 24 8.67 9.25 -11.06
CA TRP A 24 8.04 8.20 -11.86
C TRP A 24 7.42 7.09 -11.00
N GLU A 25 7.55 7.17 -9.67
CA GLU A 25 6.98 6.19 -8.75
C GLU A 25 5.74 6.69 -7.99
N ILE A 26 5.30 7.95 -8.15
CA ILE A 26 4.10 8.46 -7.46
C ILE A 26 2.83 8.28 -8.30
N ALA A 27 1.76 7.86 -7.63
CA ALA A 27 0.46 7.54 -8.21
C ALA A 27 -0.53 8.70 -8.08
N ARG A 28 -1.63 8.61 -8.85
CA ARG A 28 -2.80 9.47 -8.72
C ARG A 28 -3.61 9.13 -7.47
N PRO A 29 -3.79 10.04 -6.49
CA PRO A 29 -4.49 9.74 -5.24
C PRO A 29 -5.91 9.22 -5.45
N GLU A 30 -6.67 9.80 -6.38
CA GLU A 30 -8.05 9.39 -6.65
C GLU A 30 -8.15 7.93 -7.12
N ARG A 31 -7.13 7.42 -7.81
CA ARG A 31 -7.07 6.03 -8.25
C ARG A 31 -6.64 5.08 -7.13
N ILE A 32 -5.79 5.54 -6.23
CA ILE A 32 -5.44 4.80 -5.01
C ILE A 32 -6.66 4.72 -4.08
N ALA A 33 -7.43 5.80 -3.92
CA ALA A 33 -8.68 5.79 -3.16
C ALA A 33 -9.67 4.76 -3.71
N GLN A 34 -9.83 4.67 -5.04
CA GLN A 34 -10.63 3.62 -5.68
C GLN A 34 -10.12 2.21 -5.36
N GLY A 35 -8.80 2.01 -5.39
CA GLY A 35 -8.17 0.74 -5.00
C GLY A 35 -8.42 0.38 -3.53
N ILE A 36 -8.34 1.35 -2.62
CA ILE A 36 -8.64 1.17 -1.20
C ILE A 36 -10.09 0.71 -1.01
N LEU A 37 -11.05 1.38 -1.66
CA LEU A 37 -12.47 0.99 -1.59
C LEU A 37 -12.70 -0.42 -2.16
N TYR A 38 -12.11 -0.72 -3.32
CA TYR A 38 -12.17 -2.05 -3.92
C TYR A 38 -11.70 -3.14 -2.93
N LEU A 39 -10.55 -2.96 -2.27
CA LEU A 39 -10.01 -3.94 -1.32
C LEU A 39 -10.87 -4.08 -0.06
N LYS A 40 -11.48 -2.99 0.42
CA LYS A 40 -12.43 -3.01 1.55
C LYS A 40 -13.70 -3.78 1.23
N ASP A 41 -14.15 -3.74 -0.03
CA ASP A 41 -15.40 -4.35 -0.49
C ASP A 41 -15.26 -5.83 -0.90
N LEU A 42 -14.05 -6.40 -0.93
CA LEU A 42 -13.83 -7.80 -1.26
C LEU A 42 -14.47 -8.74 -0.23
N LYS A 43 -15.17 -9.76 -0.75
CA LYS A 43 -15.93 -10.75 0.04
C LYS A 43 -15.62 -12.18 -0.39
N GLY A 44 -15.93 -13.13 0.49
CA GLY A 44 -15.77 -14.56 0.23
C GLY A 44 -14.31 -14.94 -0.03
N PRO A 45 -14.03 -15.86 -0.98
CA PRO A 45 -12.66 -16.30 -1.27
C PRO A 45 -11.68 -15.20 -1.68
N ARG A 46 -12.19 -14.06 -2.17
CA ARG A 46 -11.39 -12.89 -2.58
C ARG A 46 -11.05 -11.95 -1.44
N ALA A 47 -11.63 -12.12 -0.25
CA ALA A 47 -11.36 -11.26 0.90
C ALA A 47 -9.95 -11.46 1.49
N THR A 48 -9.24 -12.51 1.07
CA THR A 48 -7.87 -12.82 1.52
C THR A 48 -6.85 -12.39 0.47
N CYS A 49 -5.96 -11.47 0.83
CA CYS A 49 -4.90 -10.96 -0.03
C CYS A 49 -3.66 -11.84 0.14
N ARG A 50 -3.53 -12.88 -0.70
CA ARG A 50 -2.43 -13.83 -0.63
C ARG A 50 -1.21 -13.35 -1.40
N VAL A 51 -0.03 -13.49 -0.80
CA VAL A 51 1.25 -13.34 -1.48
C VAL A 51 2.20 -14.46 -1.06
N ASN A 52 2.94 -14.97 -2.04
CA ASN A 52 3.93 -16.00 -1.81
C ASN A 52 5.16 -15.45 -1.08
N ALA A 53 5.89 -16.35 -0.41
CA ALA A 53 7.14 -16.04 0.27
C ALA A 53 8.14 -15.29 -0.64
N GLY A 54 8.67 -14.16 -0.16
CA GLY A 54 9.65 -13.36 -0.89
C GLY A 54 9.14 -12.77 -2.22
N LYS A 55 7.83 -12.59 -2.38
CA LYS A 55 7.20 -12.06 -3.60
C LYS A 55 6.35 -10.83 -3.30
N CYS A 56 6.03 -10.11 -4.38
CA CYS A 56 5.03 -9.05 -4.40
C CYS A 56 3.87 -9.44 -5.31
N VAL A 57 2.66 -9.03 -4.95
CA VAL A 57 1.45 -9.13 -5.79
C VAL A 57 0.81 -7.77 -5.94
N ARG A 58 0.28 -7.50 -7.12
CA ARG A 58 -0.52 -6.31 -7.40
C ARG A 58 -1.95 -6.58 -6.95
N LEU A 59 -2.43 -5.83 -5.96
CA LEU A 59 -3.77 -6.01 -5.39
C LEU A 59 -4.82 -5.15 -6.09
N SER A 60 -4.43 -3.96 -6.52
CA SER A 60 -5.26 -3.05 -7.29
C SER A 60 -4.38 -2.32 -8.30
N CYS A 61 -4.92 -2.04 -9.48
CA CYS A 61 -4.36 -1.01 -10.34
C CYS A 61 -5.42 -0.32 -11.21
N SER A 62 -5.31 1.00 -11.34
CA SER A 62 -6.14 1.82 -12.20
C SER A 62 -5.35 3.01 -12.71
N TYR A 63 -5.27 3.18 -14.04
CA TYR A 63 -4.47 4.23 -14.69
C TYR A 63 -3.02 4.28 -14.16
N GLN A 64 -2.39 3.10 -14.06
CA GLN A 64 -1.03 2.92 -13.53
C GLN A 64 -0.85 3.29 -12.06
N SER A 65 -1.91 3.65 -11.32
CA SER A 65 -1.85 3.78 -9.87
C SER A 65 -2.14 2.45 -9.20
N ALA A 66 -1.16 1.89 -8.49
CA ALA A 66 -1.26 0.54 -7.94
C ALA A 66 -1.06 0.48 -6.42
N ILE A 67 -1.74 -0.51 -5.83
CA ILE A 67 -1.51 -0.97 -4.46
C ILE A 67 -0.89 -2.36 -4.57
N TRP A 68 0.28 -2.53 -3.96
CA TRP A 68 1.02 -3.79 -3.92
C TRP A 68 1.08 -4.33 -2.50
N LEU A 69 1.10 -5.65 -2.38
CA LEU A 69 1.44 -6.36 -1.16
C LEU A 69 2.67 -7.21 -1.42
N CYS A 70 3.69 -7.04 -0.59
CA CYS A 70 4.95 -7.76 -0.66
C CYS A 70 5.21 -8.51 0.65
N SER A 71 5.68 -9.75 0.56
CA SER A 71 6.14 -10.51 1.72
C SER A 71 7.66 -10.57 1.72
N ASP A 72 8.24 -10.18 2.85
CA ASP A 72 9.67 -10.37 3.14
C ASP A 72 9.91 -11.71 3.87
N THR A 73 8.84 -12.41 4.25
CA THR A 73 8.92 -13.69 4.94
C THR A 73 9.25 -14.85 4.00
N LYS A 74 9.66 -15.98 4.61
CA LYS A 74 9.83 -17.28 3.93
C LYS A 74 8.52 -18.09 3.83
N GLN A 75 7.39 -17.52 4.24
CA GLN A 75 6.09 -18.20 4.25
C GLN A 75 5.07 -17.47 3.37
N VAL A 76 4.01 -18.18 2.98
CA VAL A 76 2.86 -17.54 2.34
C VAL A 76 2.11 -16.75 3.41
N ILE A 77 1.83 -15.48 3.12
CA ILE A 77 0.95 -14.67 3.97
C ILE A 77 -0.39 -14.47 3.26
N GLY A 78 -1.44 -14.30 4.05
CA GLY A 78 -2.79 -14.07 3.56
C GLY A 78 -3.63 -13.25 4.52
N PRO A 79 -3.26 -11.99 4.81
CA PRO A 79 -4.10 -11.09 5.58
C PRO A 79 -5.41 -10.80 4.84
N GLU A 80 -6.41 -10.32 5.57
CA GLU A 80 -7.63 -9.82 4.96
C GLU A 80 -7.32 -8.57 4.11
N CYS A 81 -7.85 -8.50 2.89
CA CYS A 81 -7.65 -7.37 2.00
C CYS A 81 -8.16 -6.05 2.61
N LYS A 82 -9.21 -6.11 3.43
CA LYS A 82 -9.74 -4.94 4.15
C LYS A 82 -8.73 -4.36 5.15
N PHE A 83 -7.90 -5.21 5.74
CA PHE A 83 -6.81 -4.81 6.63
C PHE A 83 -5.65 -4.23 5.82
N ILE A 84 -5.25 -4.86 4.72
CA ILE A 84 -4.26 -4.28 3.80
C ILE A 84 -4.70 -2.89 3.28
N ALA A 85 -6.01 -2.71 3.05
CA ALA A 85 -6.56 -1.43 2.63
C ALA A 85 -6.40 -0.32 3.68
N THR A 86 -6.27 -0.61 4.98
CA THR A 86 -6.03 0.42 5.99
C THR A 86 -4.62 0.98 5.89
N TYR A 87 -3.61 0.17 5.56
CA TYR A 87 -2.24 0.67 5.34
C TYR A 87 -2.13 1.58 4.14
N ALA A 88 -2.81 1.25 3.04
CA ALA A 88 -2.95 2.15 1.90
C ALA A 88 -3.74 3.43 2.27
N GLN A 89 -4.73 3.33 3.16
CA GLN A 89 -5.49 4.47 3.66
C GLN A 89 -4.63 5.42 4.52
N ASP A 90 -3.75 4.88 5.36
CA ASP A 90 -2.86 5.67 6.22
C ASP A 90 -1.83 6.44 5.37
N MET A 91 -1.27 5.79 4.34
CA MET A 91 -0.46 6.45 3.31
C MET A 91 -1.26 7.50 2.54
N PHE A 92 -2.53 7.24 2.23
CA PHE A 92 -3.40 8.24 1.60
C PHE A 92 -3.59 9.48 2.46
N GLN A 93 -3.63 9.34 3.78
CA GLN A 93 -3.74 10.49 4.67
C GLN A 93 -2.42 11.23 4.89
N SER A 94 -1.29 10.52 4.81
CA SER A 94 0.01 11.03 5.29
C SER A 94 1.01 11.35 4.17
N CYS A 95 0.92 10.69 3.02
CA CYS A 95 1.94 10.71 1.96
C CYS A 95 1.50 11.41 0.67
N GLN A 96 0.48 12.26 0.74
CA GLN A 96 0.09 13.09 -0.41
C GLN A 96 0.96 14.34 -0.52
N VAL A 97 1.34 14.71 -1.73
CA VAL A 97 2.10 15.93 -2.02
C VAL A 97 1.50 16.69 -3.20
N TRP A 98 1.55 18.02 -3.12
CA TRP A 98 1.13 18.89 -4.20
C TRP A 98 2.34 19.27 -5.06
N GLU A 99 2.43 18.71 -6.26
CA GLU A 99 3.51 18.96 -7.21
C GLU A 99 2.98 19.01 -8.63
N ARG A 100 3.62 19.80 -9.50
CA ARG A 100 3.26 19.92 -10.93
C ARG A 100 1.77 20.24 -11.13
N SER A 101 1.24 21.12 -10.27
CA SER A 101 -0.17 21.54 -10.26
C SER A 101 -1.17 20.39 -10.06
N SER A 102 -0.78 19.34 -9.34
CA SER A 102 -1.65 18.21 -9.02
C SER A 102 -1.28 17.53 -7.70
N TRP A 103 -2.21 16.77 -7.15
CA TRP A 103 -1.93 15.88 -6.02
C TRP A 103 -1.35 14.56 -6.50
N TRP A 104 -0.35 14.08 -5.77
CA TRP A 104 0.33 12.82 -5.98
C TRP A 104 0.49 12.08 -4.66
N ILE A 105 0.63 10.76 -4.73
CA ILE A 105 0.84 9.91 -3.56
C ILE A 105 1.87 8.83 -3.86
N GLY A 106 2.76 8.56 -2.91
CA GLY A 106 3.63 7.41 -2.97
C GLY A 106 4.18 7.08 -1.60
N GLY A 107 4.32 5.80 -1.30
CA GLY A 107 4.93 5.36 -0.07
C GLY A 107 4.89 3.86 0.13
N GLN A 108 5.47 3.46 1.25
CA GLN A 108 5.51 2.10 1.73
C GLN A 108 5.14 2.05 3.21
N PHE A 109 4.22 1.15 3.55
CA PHE A 109 3.88 0.81 4.93
C PHE A 109 4.55 -0.52 5.25
N PHE A 110 5.41 -0.57 6.27
CA PHE A 110 6.02 -1.79 6.78
C PHE A 110 5.20 -2.34 7.94
N ASP A 111 4.86 -3.63 7.90
CA ASP A 111 4.16 -4.34 8.97
C ASP A 111 5.16 -5.25 9.70
N SER A 112 5.09 -5.26 11.03
CA SER A 112 5.86 -6.12 11.94
C SER A 112 5.79 -7.61 11.60
N ASP A 113 4.74 -8.06 10.92
CA ASP A 113 4.53 -9.46 10.52
C ASP A 113 5.32 -9.84 9.26
N GLY A 114 6.27 -8.99 8.83
CA GLY A 114 7.23 -9.28 7.78
C GLY A 114 6.66 -9.11 6.37
N PHE A 115 5.73 -8.18 6.21
CA PHE A 115 5.20 -7.78 4.93
C PHE A 115 5.10 -6.26 4.83
N HIS A 116 4.93 -5.77 3.62
CA HIS A 116 4.76 -4.35 3.41
C HIS A 116 3.81 -4.06 2.25
N VAL A 117 3.17 -2.89 2.33
CA VAL A 117 2.22 -2.40 1.33
C VAL A 117 2.86 -1.23 0.62
N ILE A 118 2.80 -1.22 -0.71
CA ILE A 118 3.37 -0.13 -1.52
C ILE A 118 2.26 0.54 -2.31
N VAL A 119 2.21 1.87 -2.21
CA VAL A 119 1.43 2.73 -3.11
C VAL A 119 2.40 3.40 -4.06
N ARG A 120 2.25 3.12 -5.36
CA ARG A 120 3.10 3.72 -6.39
C ARG A 120 2.51 3.64 -7.79
N TRP A 121 3.13 4.37 -8.70
CA TRP A 121 2.97 4.16 -10.14
C TRP A 121 3.46 2.76 -10.56
N ASP A 122 2.73 2.12 -11.46
CA ASP A 122 3.03 0.80 -11.99
C ASP A 122 3.60 0.89 -13.42
N THR A 123 4.85 0.46 -13.56
CA THR A 123 5.58 0.42 -14.82
C THR A 123 5.25 -0.82 -15.67
N HIS A 124 4.56 -1.82 -15.14
CA HIS A 124 4.30 -3.11 -15.81
C HIS A 124 3.02 -3.14 -16.65
N LYS A 125 2.44 -1.97 -16.96
CA LYS A 125 1.13 -1.79 -17.58
C LYS A 125 0.01 -2.49 -16.78
N CYS A 126 -0.85 -1.65 -16.25
CA CYS A 126 -2.20 -2.03 -15.88
C CYS A 126 -3.06 -1.94 -17.15
#